data_AF-A0A163TP04-F1
#
_entry.id   AF-A0A163TP04-F1
#
_cell.length_a   1.000
_cell.length_b   1.000
_cell.length_c   1.000
_cell.angle_alpha   90.00
_cell.angle_beta   90.00
_cell.angle_gamma   90.00
#
_symmetry.space_group_name_H-M   'P 1'
#
loop_
_entity.id
_entity.type
_entity.pdbx_description
1 polymer ?
#
loop_
_entity_poly.entity_id
_entity_poly.type
_entity_poly.pdbx_seq_one_letter_code
_entity_poly.pdbx_strand_id
1 'polypeptide(L)'
;MAYTKRLIGAVESGMSRRAAAERFGVGEATAIRWVERYRRTGRIEPEKMGPRSPRSPLEAFRDEILELVEARPDITLAEIVDHLHEIFGLRTSTSSVDRFLARNAITFKKRLRTPANRNAPM
;
A
#
# COMPACT_ATOMS: atom_id res chain seq x y z
N MET A 1 -22.24 -5.79 14.23
CA MET A 1 -21.92 -6.38 15.55
C MET A 1 -20.97 -7.56 15.34
N ALA A 2 -19.81 -7.58 16.00
CA ALA A 2 -18.81 -8.63 15.78
C ALA A 2 -19.24 -9.96 16.44
N TYR A 3 -19.69 -10.93 15.64
CA TYR A 3 -20.08 -12.28 16.10
C TYR A 3 -18.97 -13.00 16.88
N THR A 4 -17.70 -12.68 16.60
CA THR A 4 -16.51 -13.23 17.28
C THR A 4 -16.52 -13.00 18.79
N LYS A 5 -16.89 -11.80 19.27
CA LYS A 5 -16.90 -11.49 20.71
C LYS A 5 -17.96 -12.30 21.46
N ARG A 6 -19.14 -12.46 20.85
CA ARG A 6 -20.26 -13.23 21.42
C ARG A 6 -19.96 -14.73 21.43
N LEU A 7 -19.35 -15.23 20.36
CA LEU A 7 -18.94 -16.63 20.25
C LEU A 7 -17.89 -16.99 21.30
N ILE A 8 -16.82 -16.18 21.41
CA ILE A 8 -15.78 -16.41 22.41
C ILE A 8 -16.36 -16.34 23.83
N GLY A 9 -17.20 -15.34 24.12
CA GLY A 9 -17.86 -15.23 25.42
C GLY A 9 -18.73 -16.45 25.78
N ALA A 10 -19.46 -17.01 24.80
CA ALA A 10 -20.25 -18.22 25.02
C ALA A 10 -19.37 -19.46 25.30
N VAL A 11 -18.21 -19.56 24.63
CA VAL A 11 -17.27 -20.66 24.86
C VAL A 11 -16.60 -20.53 26.23
N GLU A 12 -16.22 -19.33 26.63
CA GLU A 12 -15.67 -19.06 27.97
C GLU A 12 -16.71 -19.29 29.08
N SER A 13 -18.01 -19.11 28.80
CA SER A 13 -19.10 -19.49 29.72
C SER A 13 -19.42 -21.00 29.72
N GLY A 14 -18.58 -21.85 29.11
CA GLY A 14 -18.70 -23.31 29.16
C GLY A 14 -19.37 -23.97 27.94
N MET A 15 -19.75 -23.20 26.91
CA MET A 15 -20.30 -23.78 25.67
C MET A 15 -19.20 -24.46 24.85
N SER A 16 -19.52 -25.59 24.22
CA SER A 16 -18.58 -26.19 23.26
C SER A 16 -18.42 -25.28 22.03
N ARG A 17 -17.24 -25.32 21.40
CA ARG A 17 -16.94 -24.52 20.20
C ARG A 17 -17.93 -24.79 19.06
N ARG A 18 -18.35 -26.05 18.92
CA ARG A 18 -19.32 -26.51 17.93
C ARG A 18 -20.72 -25.96 18.20
N ALA A 19 -21.20 -26.03 19.44
CA ALA A 19 -22.48 -25.45 19.82
C ALA A 19 -22.50 -23.92 19.67
N ALA A 20 -21.38 -23.25 19.95
CA ALA A 20 -21.25 -21.82 19.71
C ALA A 20 -21.25 -21.49 18.21
N ALA A 21 -20.58 -22.29 17.37
CA ALA A 21 -20.57 -22.14 15.93
C ALA A 21 -21.98 -22.21 15.33
N GLU A 22 -22.75 -23.24 15.71
CA GLU A 22 -24.14 -23.44 15.30
C GLU A 22 -25.05 -22.28 15.76
N ARG A 23 -24.95 -21.90 17.04
CA ARG A 23 -25.74 -20.80 17.62
C ARG A 23 -25.53 -19.45 16.93
N PHE A 24 -24.32 -19.19 16.45
CA PHE A 24 -23.96 -17.92 15.81
C PHE A 24 -23.87 -17.99 14.28
N GLY A 25 -24.22 -19.14 13.66
CA GLY A 25 -24.19 -19.32 12.21
C GLY A 25 -22.79 -19.22 11.60
N VAL A 26 -21.76 -19.62 12.35
CA VAL A 26 -20.34 -19.57 11.92
C VAL A 26 -19.87 -21.00 11.60
N GLY A 27 -19.04 -21.17 10.58
CA GLY A 27 -18.44 -22.49 10.30
C GLY A 27 -17.60 -23.00 11.48
N GLU A 28 -17.69 -24.29 11.79
CA GLU A 28 -17.01 -24.91 12.94
C GLU A 28 -15.50 -24.65 12.96
N ALA A 29 -14.83 -24.80 11.81
CA ALA A 29 -13.40 -24.50 11.66
C ALA A 29 -13.09 -23.03 11.97
N THR A 30 -13.97 -22.09 11.61
CA THR A 30 -13.81 -20.66 11.90
C THR A 30 -13.94 -20.38 13.40
N ALA A 31 -14.93 -21.00 14.06
CA ALA A 31 -15.12 -20.90 15.50
C ALA A 31 -13.92 -21.44 16.28
N ILE A 32 -13.37 -22.58 15.85
CA ILE A 32 -12.14 -23.16 16.43
C ILE A 32 -10.98 -22.18 16.30
N ARG A 33 -10.72 -21.66 15.10
CA ARG A 33 -9.61 -20.71 14.85
C ARG A 33 -9.73 -19.43 15.67
N TRP A 34 -10.95 -18.92 15.88
CA TRP A 34 -11.18 -17.75 16.72
C TRP A 34 -10.89 -18.01 18.19
N VAL A 35 -11.35 -19.14 18.74
CA VAL A 35 -11.11 -19.51 20.15
C VAL A 35 -9.63 -19.82 20.39
N GLU A 36 -8.97 -20.52 19.46
CA GLU A 36 -7.54 -20.82 19.55
C GLU A 36 -6.70 -19.53 19.52
N ARG A 37 -7.00 -18.62 18.58
CA ARG A 37 -6.37 -17.30 18.52
C ARG A 37 -6.58 -16.54 19.84
N TYR A 38 -7.80 -16.51 20.36
CA TYR A 38 -8.12 -15.83 21.61
C TYR A 38 -7.34 -16.40 22.80
N ARG A 39 -7.26 -17.74 22.93
CA ARG A 39 -6.46 -18.37 24.00
C ARG A 39 -4.97 -18.06 23.88
N ARG A 40 -4.45 -17.92 22.66
CA ARG A 40 -3.04 -17.62 22.42
C ARG A 40 -2.68 -16.15 22.66
N THR A 41 -3.56 -15.22 22.28
CA THR A 41 -3.21 -13.77 22.26
C THR A 41 -4.02 -12.92 23.22
N GLY A 42 -5.11 -13.44 23.79
CA GLY A 42 -6.08 -12.69 24.61
C GLY A 42 -6.90 -11.67 23.82
N ARG A 43 -6.71 -11.57 22.50
CA ARG A 43 -7.34 -10.54 21.67
C ARG A 43 -8.52 -11.10 20.89
N ILE A 44 -9.66 -10.42 21.03
CA ILE A 44 -10.91 -10.72 20.31
C ILE A 44 -10.99 -9.94 19.00
N GLU A 45 -10.26 -8.82 18.91
CA GLU A 45 -10.28 -7.97 17.73
C GLU A 45 -9.59 -8.65 16.55
N PRO A 46 -10.15 -8.53 15.33
CA PRO A 46 -9.40 -8.89 14.14
C PRO A 46 -8.10 -8.09 14.12
N GLU A 47 -6.98 -8.75 13.81
CA GLU A 47 -5.74 -8.02 13.60
C GLU A 47 -5.98 -6.98 12.52
N LYS A 48 -5.46 -5.76 12.73
CA LYS A 48 -5.35 -4.80 11.65
C LYS A 48 -4.65 -5.52 10.51
N MET A 49 -5.32 -5.63 9.36
CA MET A 49 -4.69 -6.15 8.14
C MET A 49 -3.35 -5.42 8.03
N GLY A 50 -2.25 -6.17 8.08
CA GLY A 50 -0.92 -5.62 8.28
C GLY A 50 -0.62 -4.48 7.30
N PRO A 51 0.35 -3.60 7.61
CA PRO A 51 0.71 -2.53 6.69
C PRO A 51 0.93 -3.15 5.31
N ARG A 52 0.16 -2.68 4.33
CA ARG A 52 0.25 -3.17 2.96
C ARG A 52 1.70 -2.98 2.53
N SER A 53 2.34 -4.02 1.99
CA SER A 53 3.70 -3.89 1.45
C SER A 53 3.78 -2.66 0.53
N PRO A 54 4.92 -1.94 0.52
CA PRO A 54 5.08 -0.77 -0.31
C PRO A 54 4.67 -1.09 -1.74
N ARG A 55 3.80 -0.25 -2.33
CA ARG A 55 3.26 -0.48 -3.68
C ARG A 55 4.34 -0.38 -4.77
N SER A 56 5.51 0.17 -4.43
CA SER A 56 6.66 0.38 -5.30
C SER A 56 7.95 0.44 -4.45
N PRO A 57 9.10 -0.02 -4.97
CA PRO A 57 10.40 0.26 -4.37
C PRO A 57 10.69 1.75 -4.17
N LEU A 58 10.06 2.62 -4.98
CA LEU A 58 10.19 4.08 -4.88
C LEU A 58 9.64 4.65 -3.57
N GLU A 59 8.70 3.95 -2.91
CA GLU A 59 8.15 4.42 -1.63
C GLU A 59 9.19 4.38 -0.50
N ALA A 60 10.27 3.60 -0.65
CA ALA A 60 11.38 3.58 0.31
C ALA A 60 12.25 4.83 0.23
N PHE A 61 12.23 5.55 -0.90
CA PHE A 61 13.00 6.76 -1.18
C PHE A 61 12.08 7.95 -1.43
N ARG A 62 10.90 7.93 -0.80
CA ARG A 62 9.81 8.83 -1.12
C ARG A 62 10.23 10.28 -0.91
N ASP A 63 10.76 10.57 0.26
CA ASP A 63 11.03 11.95 0.68
C ASP A 63 12.19 12.54 -0.15
N GLU A 64 13.21 11.74 -0.46
CA GLU A 64 14.32 12.13 -1.33
C GLU A 64 13.88 12.43 -2.77
N ILE A 65 12.96 11.63 -3.33
CA ILE A 65 12.40 11.91 -4.66
C ILE A 65 11.59 13.21 -4.65
N LEU A 66 10.82 13.47 -3.59
CA LEU A 66 10.03 14.69 -3.46
C LEU A 66 10.93 15.92 -3.32
N GLU A 67 11.98 15.85 -2.49
CA GLU A 67 12.99 16.90 -2.34
C GLU A 67 13.72 17.19 -3.65
N LEU A 68 14.08 16.15 -4.43
CA LEU A 68 14.71 16.33 -5.74
C LEU A 68 13.80 17.11 -6.70
N VAL A 69 12.51 16.76 -6.74
CA VAL A 69 11.53 17.42 -7.61
C VAL A 69 11.29 18.86 -7.15
N GLU A 70 11.26 19.11 -5.84
CA GLU A 70 11.11 20.46 -5.29
C GLU A 70 12.33 21.34 -5.57
N ALA A 71 13.53 20.79 -5.42
CA ALA A 71 14.79 21.48 -5.73
C ALA A 71 14.96 21.75 -7.24
N ARG A 72 14.40 20.89 -8.10
CA ARG A 72 14.51 20.97 -9.57
C ARG A 72 13.13 20.81 -10.22
N PRO A 73 12.29 21.86 -10.26
CA PRO A 73 10.93 21.76 -10.78
C PRO A 73 10.81 21.45 -12.29
N ASP A 74 11.88 21.69 -13.06
CA ASP A 74 11.95 21.36 -14.49
C ASP A 74 12.65 20.00 -14.76
N ILE A 75 12.91 19.19 -13.72
CA ILE A 75 13.51 17.86 -13.89
C ILE A 75 12.57 16.93 -14.68
N THR A 76 13.14 16.25 -15.66
CA THR A 76 12.40 15.30 -16.49
C THR A 76 12.30 13.93 -15.81
N LEU A 77 11.32 13.12 -16.20
CA LEU A 77 11.17 11.76 -15.70
C LEU A 77 12.41 10.89 -15.96
N ALA A 78 13.10 11.11 -17.08
CA ALA A 78 14.32 10.37 -17.42
C ALA A 78 15.46 10.73 -16.45
N GLU A 79 15.65 12.03 -16.18
CA GLU A 79 16.65 12.48 -15.21
C GLU A 79 16.37 11.98 -13.79
N ILE A 80 15.10 11.85 -13.39
CA ILE A 80 14.75 11.22 -12.10
C ILE A 80 15.16 9.74 -12.09
N VAL A 81 14.91 9.00 -13.18
CA VAL A 81 15.32 7.58 -13.29
C VAL A 81 16.84 7.45 -13.20
N ASP A 82 17.57 8.30 -13.93
CA ASP A 82 19.04 8.29 -13.93
C ASP A 82 19.58 8.64 -12.55
N HIS A 83 19.05 9.68 -11.91
CA HIS A 83 19.42 10.05 -10.54
C HIS A 83 19.16 8.92 -9.54
N LEU A 84 18.01 8.24 -9.65
CA LEU A 84 17.68 7.09 -8.80
C LEU A 84 18.63 5.91 -9.01
N HIS A 85 19.07 5.71 -10.24
CA HIS A 85 20.06 4.68 -10.57
C HIS A 85 21.45 5.05 -10.07
N GLU A 86 21.88 6.30 -10.22
CA GLU A 86 23.20 6.78 -9.82
C GLU A 86 23.38 6.84 -8.29
N ILE A 87 22.40 7.39 -7.57
CA ILE A 87 22.52 7.61 -6.12
C ILE A 87 22.13 6.37 -5.31
N PHE A 88 21.06 5.68 -5.72
CA PHE A 88 20.49 4.57 -4.93
C PHE A 88 20.69 3.19 -5.58
N GLY A 89 21.29 3.12 -6.78
CA GLY A 89 21.39 1.86 -7.53
C GLY A 89 20.03 1.32 -7.99
N LEU A 90 18.96 2.11 -7.92
CA LEU A 90 17.60 1.65 -8.14
C LEU A 90 17.25 1.64 -9.63
N ARG A 91 17.11 0.45 -10.21
CA ARG A 91 16.62 0.28 -11.58
C ARG A 91 15.10 0.43 -11.63
N THR A 92 14.64 1.55 -12.15
CA THR A 92 13.22 1.86 -12.33
C THR A 92 12.95 2.35 -13.76
N SER A 93 11.68 2.51 -14.13
CA SER A 93 11.27 3.04 -15.42
C SER A 93 10.58 4.39 -15.28
N THR A 94 10.59 5.19 -16.35
CA THR A 94 9.91 6.49 -16.40
C THR A 94 8.43 6.37 -16.05
N SER A 95 7.75 5.33 -16.51
CA SER A 95 6.34 5.03 -16.16
C SER A 95 6.14 4.72 -14.68
N SER A 96 7.14 4.15 -14.01
CA SER A 96 7.08 3.86 -12.57
C SER A 96 7.24 5.13 -11.75
N VAL A 97 8.14 6.02 -12.17
CA VAL A 97 8.31 7.36 -11.60
C VAL A 97 7.06 8.21 -11.83
N ASP A 98 6.50 8.23 -13.04
CA ASP A 98 5.26 8.94 -13.36
C ASP A 98 4.09 8.54 -12.45
N ARG A 99 3.86 7.23 -12.29
CA ARG A 99 2.84 6.71 -11.37
C ARG A 99 3.12 7.05 -9.91
N PHE A 100 4.38 7.08 -9.50
CA PHE A 100 4.77 7.47 -8.14
C PHE A 100 4.46 8.94 -7.90
N LEU A 101 4.82 9.83 -8.81
CA LEU A 101 4.55 11.26 -8.72
C LEU A 101 3.05 11.56 -8.74
N ALA A 102 2.30 10.91 -9.62
CA ALA A 102 0.84 11.03 -9.67
C ALA A 102 0.16 10.62 -8.34
N ARG A 103 0.65 9.57 -7.67
CA ARG A 103 0.15 9.15 -6.34
C ARG A 103 0.48 10.14 -5.23
N ASN A 104 1.60 10.86 -5.36
CA ASN A 104 2.01 11.91 -4.43
C ASN A 104 1.47 13.29 -4.83
N ALA A 105 0.47 13.35 -5.72
CA ALA A 105 -0.17 14.57 -6.20
C ALA A 105 0.78 15.59 -6.88
N ILE A 106 1.95 15.15 -7.35
CA ILE A 106 2.84 15.97 -8.17
C ILE A 106 2.35 15.89 -9.61
N THR A 107 1.95 17.04 -10.15
CA THR A 107 1.52 17.17 -11.54
C THR A 107 2.50 18.09 -12.27
N PHE A 108 3.24 17.54 -13.23
CA PHE A 108 4.03 18.37 -14.13
C PHE A 108 3.10 19.05 -15.13
N LYS A 109 3.14 20.38 -15.20
CA LYS A 109 2.42 21.13 -16.22
C LYS A 109 3.00 20.76 -17.59
N LYS A 110 2.21 20.08 -18.41
CA LYS A 110 2.60 19.72 -19.78
C LYS A 110 2.80 20.99 -20.60
N ARG A 111 4.04 21.33 -20.92
CA ARG A 111 4.33 22.35 -21.95
C ARG A 111 4.07 21.71 -23.31
N LEU A 112 3.14 22.28 -24.07
CA LEU A 112 2.86 21.82 -25.44
C LEU A 112 4.16 21.94 -26.26
N ARG A 113 4.55 20.86 -26.92
CA ARG A 113 5.70 20.85 -27.80
C ARG A 113 5.42 21.80 -28.96
N THR A 114 6.19 22.88 -29.08
CA THR A 114 6.14 23.72 -30.28
C THR A 114 6.61 22.87 -31.47
N PRO A 115 5.80 22.69 -32.52
CA PRO A 115 6.24 21.95 -33.70
C PRO A 115 7.47 22.64 -34.29
N ALA A 116 8.46 21.84 -34.73
CA ALA A 116 9.62 22.36 -35.42
C ALA A 116 9.16 23.17 -36.65
N ASN A 117 9.57 24.44 -36.71
CA ASN A 117 9.28 25.29 -37.85
C ASN A 117 10.00 24.71 -39.07
N ARG A 118 9.23 24.26 -40.06
CA ARG A 118 9.76 23.69 -41.31
C ARG A 118 10.30 24.75 -42.28
N ASN A 119 10.17 26.04 -41.92
CA ASN A 119 10.51 27.18 -42.77
C ASN A 119 11.71 28.00 -42.26
N ALA A 120 12.65 27.41 -41.51
CA ALA A 120 13.91 28.10 -41.22
C ALA A 120 14.81 28.07 -42.47
N PRO A 121 15.23 29.21 -43.03
CA PRO A 121 16.22 29.22 -44.11
C PRO A 121 17.59 28.80 -43.55
N MET A 122 18.33 28.02 -44.36
CA MET A 122 19.71 27.59 -44.10
C MET A 122 20.67 28.77 -44.10
#